data_AF-A0A955M0I9-F1
#
_entry.id   AF-A0A955M0I9-F1
#
_cell.length_a   1.000
_cell.length_b   1.000
_cell.length_c   1.000
_cell.angle_alpha   90.00
_cell.angle_beta   90.00
_cell.angle_gamma   90.00
#
_symmetry.space_group_name_H-M   'P 1'
#
loop_
_entity.id
_entity.type
_entity.pdbx_description
1 polymer ?
#
loop_
_entity_poly.entity_id
_entity_poly.type
_entity_poly.pdbx_seq_one_letter_code
_entity_poly.pdbx_strand_id
1 'polypeptide(L)'
;LDYTHTSNSAAKAPVFFFFLVETWELLNHEVFTKKINEWLRQLRAKNASVSFETHSIADIMNSPLKDAILSACPVKIYLPNPYATTGGVQSLYRTLGLNDVQINTIGSLTAKKHYYYTSPKGNRVIDLQLSEAFLSLTGKNTKTEIEVFKNLEKKYGDSWVVEWFKLCGFKDEAARLLEIKNSPID
;
A
#
# COMPACT_ATOMS: atom_id res chain seq x y z
N LEU A 1 -10.69 21.80 31.34
CA LEU A 1 -10.88 20.35 31.58
C LEU A 1 -9.61 19.66 31.14
N ASP A 2 -8.71 19.50 32.09
CA ASP A 2 -7.42 18.83 31.93
C ASP A 2 -7.59 17.40 31.43
N TYR A 3 -6.93 17.07 30.32
CA TYR A 3 -6.61 15.69 29.96
C TYR A 3 -5.12 15.48 30.21
N THR A 4 -4.78 15.30 31.50
CA THR A 4 -3.49 14.74 31.90
C THR A 4 -3.37 13.35 31.31
N HIS A 5 -2.41 13.18 30.40
CA HIS A 5 -1.93 11.88 29.94
C HIS A 5 -1.34 11.13 31.15
N THR A 6 -2.15 10.29 31.80
CA THR A 6 -1.61 9.22 32.63
C THR A 6 -0.94 8.21 31.71
N SER A 7 0.38 8.12 31.85
CA SER A 7 1.24 7.13 31.23
C SER A 7 0.78 5.72 31.62
N ASN A 8 -0.01 5.10 30.76
CA ASN A 8 -0.29 3.67 30.88
C ASN A 8 0.74 2.92 30.03
N SER A 9 1.82 2.47 30.68
CA SER A 9 2.89 1.66 30.10
C SER A 9 2.43 0.21 29.86
N ALA A 10 1.29 0.03 29.21
CA ALA A 10 0.92 -1.25 28.63
C ALA A 10 1.70 -1.38 27.32
N ALA A 11 2.53 -2.42 27.19
CA ALA A 11 3.19 -2.74 25.93
C ALA A 11 2.16 -2.67 24.79
N LYS A 12 2.35 -1.74 23.84
CA LYS A 12 1.48 -1.59 22.68
C LYS A 12 1.38 -2.96 22.02
N ALA A 13 0.20 -3.58 22.08
CA ALA A 13 -0.03 -4.87 21.42
C ALA A 13 0.42 -4.76 19.95
N PRO A 14 1.09 -5.78 19.38
CA PRO A 14 1.55 -5.71 18.00
C PRO A 14 0.37 -5.41 17.07
N VAL A 15 0.58 -4.47 16.14
CA VAL A 15 -0.43 -4.18 15.11
C VAL A 15 -0.41 -5.34 14.12
N PHE A 16 -1.55 -6.02 13.96
CA PHE A 16 -1.65 -7.12 13.00
C PHE A 16 -2.24 -6.62 11.68
N PHE A 17 -1.61 -6.97 10.55
CA PHE A 17 -2.12 -6.64 9.22
C PHE A 17 -2.48 -7.92 8.45
N PHE A 18 -3.72 -8.01 7.99
CA PHE A 18 -4.16 -9.03 7.04
C PHE A 18 -4.22 -8.42 5.64
N PHE A 19 -3.37 -8.90 4.73
CA PHE A 19 -3.38 -8.51 3.32
C PHE A 19 -4.02 -9.62 2.49
N LEU A 20 -5.12 -9.28 1.82
CA LEU A 20 -5.82 -10.14 0.87
C LEU A 20 -5.51 -9.64 -0.53
N VAL A 21 -4.43 -10.17 -1.12
CA VAL A 21 -3.91 -9.75 -2.42
C VAL A 21 -4.38 -10.71 -3.50
N GLU A 22 -5.11 -10.20 -4.50
CA GLU A 22 -5.65 -10.97 -5.64
C GLU A 22 -6.45 -12.22 -5.25
N THR A 23 -7.12 -12.18 -4.10
CA THR A 23 -7.87 -13.32 -3.56
C THR A 23 -9.34 -13.32 -3.97
N TRP A 24 -9.66 -12.99 -5.21
CA TRP A 24 -11.05 -12.89 -5.70
C TRP A 24 -11.84 -14.20 -5.54
N GLU A 25 -11.17 -15.36 -5.64
CA GLU A 25 -11.76 -16.67 -5.33
C GLU A 25 -12.22 -16.79 -3.88
N LEU A 26 -11.41 -16.30 -2.92
CA LEU A 26 -11.72 -16.35 -1.50
C LEU A 26 -12.91 -15.44 -1.14
N LEU A 27 -13.10 -14.34 -1.87
CA LEU A 27 -14.24 -13.44 -1.66
C LEU A 27 -15.57 -14.12 -1.97
N ASN A 28 -15.57 -15.14 -2.83
CA ASN A 28 -16.75 -15.88 -3.27
C ASN A 28 -16.89 -17.28 -2.62
N HIS A 29 -15.87 -17.75 -1.91
CA HIS A 29 -15.88 -19.06 -1.26
C HIS A 29 -16.64 -19.01 0.08
N GLU A 30 -17.70 -19.81 0.22
CA GLU A 30 -18.65 -19.73 1.34
C GLU A 30 -18.02 -19.68 2.74
N VAL A 31 -17.03 -20.54 3.00
CA VAL A 31 -16.33 -20.59 4.30
C VAL A 31 -15.49 -19.31 4.53
N PHE A 32 -14.79 -18.84 3.51
CA PHE A 32 -13.90 -17.68 3.61
C PHE A 32 -14.69 -16.38 3.67
N THR A 33 -15.77 -16.25 2.90
CA THR A 33 -16.72 -15.13 3.00
C THR A 33 -17.17 -14.91 4.44
N LYS A 34 -17.61 -15.98 5.13
CA LYS A 34 -18.03 -15.88 6.55
C LYS A 34 -16.89 -15.38 7.44
N LYS A 35 -15.68 -15.91 7.25
CA LYS A 35 -14.52 -15.56 8.08
C LYS A 35 -14.01 -14.14 7.82
N ILE A 36 -13.96 -13.70 6.57
CA ILE A 36 -13.56 -12.33 6.22
C ILE A 36 -14.56 -11.32 6.77
N ASN A 37 -15.87 -11.59 6.68
CA ASN A 37 -16.89 -10.72 7.27
C ASN A 37 -16.77 -10.64 8.81
N GLU A 38 -16.43 -11.74 9.48
CA GLU A 38 -16.11 -11.73 10.91
C GLU A 38 -14.89 -10.84 11.21
N TRP A 39 -13.82 -10.98 10.44
CA TRP A 39 -12.60 -10.18 10.58
C TRP A 39 -12.85 -8.69 10.40
N LEU A 40 -13.59 -8.30 9.34
CA LEU A 40 -13.97 -6.91 9.08
C LEU A 40 -14.70 -6.25 10.26
N ARG A 41 -15.47 -7.02 11.04
CA ARG A 41 -16.24 -6.52 12.18
C ARG A 41 -15.43 -6.47 13.48
N GLN A 42 -14.58 -7.46 13.70
CA GLN A 42 -13.96 -7.65 15.02
C GLN A 42 -12.53 -7.10 15.13
N LEU A 43 -11.77 -7.11 14.04
CA LEU A 43 -10.33 -6.82 14.10
C LEU A 43 -10.01 -5.35 14.41
N ARG A 44 -10.93 -4.43 14.11
CA ARG A 44 -10.79 -3.00 14.47
C ARG A 44 -10.56 -2.80 15.97
N ALA A 45 -11.22 -3.58 16.82
CA ALA A 45 -11.08 -3.49 18.28
C ALA A 45 -9.81 -4.19 18.81
N LYS A 46 -9.16 -5.02 17.97
CA LYS A 46 -8.02 -5.87 18.34
C LYS A 46 -6.68 -5.32 17.83
N ASN A 47 -6.59 -4.00 17.59
CA ASN A 47 -5.42 -3.36 17.02
C ASN A 47 -4.94 -4.00 15.70
N ALA A 48 -5.90 -4.40 14.85
CA ALA A 48 -5.62 -5.08 13.59
C ALA A 48 -6.31 -4.39 12.40
N SER A 49 -5.67 -4.47 11.24
CA SER A 49 -6.15 -3.91 9.97
C SER A 49 -6.32 -5.02 8.94
N VAL A 50 -7.35 -4.89 8.11
CA VAL A 50 -7.59 -5.76 6.95
C VAL A 50 -7.49 -4.89 5.69
N SER A 51 -6.66 -5.32 4.75
CA SER A 51 -6.40 -4.64 3.49
C SER A 51 -6.70 -5.58 2.34
N PHE A 52 -7.40 -5.07 1.33
CA PHE A 52 -7.69 -5.78 0.09
C PHE A 52 -6.93 -5.11 -1.04
N GLU A 53 -6.21 -5.91 -1.81
CA GLU A 53 -5.46 -5.45 -2.98
C GLU A 53 -5.95 -6.23 -4.19
N THR A 54 -6.45 -5.51 -5.19
CA THR A 54 -7.01 -6.10 -6.41
C THR A 54 -6.76 -5.20 -7.62
N HIS A 55 -6.51 -5.82 -8.76
CA HIS A 55 -6.48 -5.21 -10.08
C HIS A 55 -7.90 -5.04 -10.66
N SER A 56 -8.90 -5.75 -10.12
CA SER A 56 -10.28 -5.74 -10.58
C SER A 56 -11.22 -5.27 -9.48
N ILE A 57 -11.66 -4.02 -9.57
CA ILE A 57 -12.71 -3.50 -8.69
C ILE A 57 -13.99 -4.35 -8.81
N ALA A 58 -14.27 -4.85 -10.02
CA ALA A 58 -15.44 -5.68 -10.29
C ALA A 58 -15.50 -6.93 -9.40
N ASP A 59 -14.37 -7.52 -9.03
CA ASP A 59 -14.32 -8.74 -8.20
C ASP A 59 -14.86 -8.46 -6.80
N ILE A 60 -14.53 -7.30 -6.23
CA ILE A 60 -15.11 -6.85 -4.96
C ILE A 60 -16.61 -6.55 -5.15
N MET A 61 -16.96 -5.84 -6.21
CA MET A 61 -18.33 -5.39 -6.46
C MET A 61 -19.32 -6.53 -6.73
N ASN A 62 -18.85 -7.64 -7.28
CA ASN A 62 -19.65 -8.83 -7.54
C ASN A 62 -19.62 -9.84 -6.39
N SER A 63 -18.77 -9.62 -5.37
CA SER A 63 -18.66 -10.54 -4.24
C SER A 63 -19.81 -10.39 -3.24
N PRO A 64 -20.15 -11.46 -2.50
CA PRO A 64 -21.05 -11.39 -1.34
C PRO A 64 -20.56 -10.46 -0.22
N LEU A 65 -19.28 -10.07 -0.25
CA LEU A 65 -18.65 -9.18 0.74
C LEU A 65 -18.72 -7.70 0.37
N LYS A 66 -19.25 -7.34 -0.80
CA LYS A 66 -19.29 -5.95 -1.30
C LYS A 66 -19.67 -4.95 -0.21
N ASP A 67 -20.84 -5.08 0.39
CA ASP A 67 -21.35 -4.08 1.35
C ASP A 67 -20.53 -4.04 2.64
N ALA A 68 -20.05 -5.21 3.09
CA ALA A 68 -19.18 -5.31 4.25
C ALA A 68 -17.82 -4.61 4.00
N ILE A 69 -17.22 -4.82 2.83
CA ILE A 69 -15.95 -4.18 2.45
C ILE A 69 -16.14 -2.68 2.27
N LEU A 70 -17.16 -2.24 1.53
CA LEU A 70 -17.40 -0.80 1.30
C LEU A 70 -17.62 -0.03 2.61
N SER A 71 -18.28 -0.65 3.59
CA SER A 71 -18.52 -0.08 4.91
C SER A 71 -17.30 -0.15 5.85
N ALA A 72 -16.63 -1.30 5.90
CA ALA A 72 -15.54 -1.55 6.85
C ALA A 72 -14.17 -1.03 6.38
N CYS A 73 -13.99 -0.77 5.07
CA CYS A 73 -12.78 -0.23 4.47
C CYS A 73 -12.99 1.24 4.04
N PRO A 74 -12.96 2.19 4.99
CA PRO A 74 -13.21 3.60 4.71
C PRO A 74 -12.03 4.28 4.01
N VAL A 75 -10.82 3.72 4.15
CA VAL A 75 -9.62 4.18 3.44
C VAL A 75 -9.50 3.42 2.14
N LYS A 76 -9.29 4.13 1.03
CA LYS A 76 -9.00 3.51 -0.28
C LYS A 76 -7.83 4.25 -0.94
N ILE A 77 -6.97 3.49 -1.59
CA ILE A 77 -5.81 4.00 -2.32
C ILE A 77 -5.99 3.53 -3.77
N TYR A 78 -6.10 4.47 -4.68
CA TYR A 78 -6.25 4.20 -6.10
C TYR A 78 -4.93 4.44 -6.81
N LEU A 79 -4.54 3.46 -7.61
CA LEU A 79 -3.40 3.58 -8.49
C LEU A 79 -3.81 4.31 -9.78
N PRO A 80 -2.82 4.86 -10.51
CA PRO A 80 -3.06 5.49 -11.81
C PRO A 80 -3.78 4.53 -12.77
N ASN A 81 -4.88 4.99 -13.35
CA ASN A 81 -5.67 4.21 -14.29
C ASN A 81 -6.09 5.08 -15.47
N PRO A 82 -5.41 5.01 -16.63
CA PRO A 82 -5.71 5.86 -17.79
C PRO A 82 -7.11 5.61 -18.37
N TYR A 83 -7.75 4.49 -18.02
CA TYR A 83 -9.11 4.14 -18.43
C TYR A 83 -10.16 4.55 -17.41
N ALA A 84 -9.82 5.34 -16.38
CA ALA A 84 -10.74 5.69 -15.30
C ALA A 84 -12.01 6.40 -15.77
N THR A 85 -11.92 7.16 -16.86
CA THR A 85 -13.04 7.89 -17.46
C THR A 85 -13.80 7.09 -18.51
N THR A 86 -13.38 5.85 -18.80
CA THR A 86 -14.10 4.95 -19.72
C THR A 86 -15.38 4.45 -19.04
N GLY A 87 -16.52 4.49 -19.72
CA GLY A 87 -17.85 4.33 -19.11
C GLY A 87 -18.02 3.13 -18.14
N GLY A 88 -17.52 1.94 -18.49
CA GLY A 88 -17.57 0.78 -17.60
C GLY A 88 -16.77 0.95 -16.30
N VAL A 89 -15.53 1.42 -16.42
CA VAL A 89 -14.61 1.67 -15.29
C VAL A 89 -15.07 2.86 -14.46
N GLN A 90 -15.53 3.92 -15.11
CA GLN A 90 -16.10 5.10 -14.45
C GLN A 90 -17.30 4.73 -13.58
N SER A 91 -18.17 3.82 -14.05
CA SER A 91 -19.34 3.35 -13.29
C SER A 91 -18.94 2.58 -12.03
N LEU A 92 -17.88 1.77 -12.11
CA LEU A 92 -17.32 1.09 -10.94
C LEU A 92 -16.77 2.09 -9.93
N TYR A 93 -15.99 3.09 -10.37
CA TYR A 93 -15.49 4.14 -9.48
C TYR A 93 -16.61 4.96 -8.82
N ARG A 94 -17.68 5.28 -9.57
CA ARG A 94 -18.87 5.94 -9.01
C ARG A 94 -19.52 5.09 -7.91
N THR A 95 -19.57 3.77 -8.09
CA THR A 95 -20.12 2.86 -7.07
C THR A 95 -19.25 2.82 -5.80
N LEU A 96 -17.95 3.11 -5.92
CA LEU A 96 -17.06 3.31 -4.78
C LEU A 96 -17.20 4.69 -4.11
N GLY A 97 -18.08 5.56 -4.61
CA GLY A 97 -18.36 6.88 -4.06
C GLY A 97 -17.53 8.02 -4.66
N LEU A 98 -16.85 7.79 -5.79
CA LEU A 98 -16.04 8.84 -6.43
C LEU A 98 -16.90 9.73 -7.32
N ASN A 99 -16.60 11.03 -7.31
CA ASN A 99 -17.16 11.99 -8.25
C ASN A 99 -16.29 12.13 -9.51
N ASP A 100 -16.80 12.82 -10.53
CA ASP A 100 -16.12 12.97 -11.83
C ASP A 100 -14.75 13.65 -11.73
N VAL A 101 -14.59 14.64 -10.85
CA VAL A 101 -13.29 15.31 -10.64
C VAL A 101 -12.26 14.32 -10.10
N GLN A 102 -12.66 13.46 -9.15
CA GLN A 102 -11.78 12.46 -8.57
C GLN A 102 -11.41 11.38 -9.58
N ILE A 103 -12.38 10.93 -10.39
CA ILE A 103 -12.15 9.94 -11.45
C ILE A 103 -11.20 10.50 -12.52
N ASN A 104 -11.42 11.73 -12.96
CA ASN A 104 -10.52 12.42 -13.89
C ASN A 104 -9.12 12.58 -13.31
N THR A 105 -9.03 12.90 -12.01
CA THR A 105 -7.74 12.99 -11.29
C THR A 105 -7.00 11.67 -11.38
N ILE A 106 -7.65 10.54 -11.04
CA ILE A 106 -7.06 9.19 -11.14
C ILE A 106 -6.59 8.88 -12.56
N GLY A 107 -7.36 9.29 -13.57
CA GLY A 107 -7.02 9.13 -14.99
C GLY A 107 -5.73 9.85 -15.41
N SER A 108 -5.44 10.97 -14.78
CA SER A 108 -4.28 11.82 -15.09
C SER A 108 -3.01 11.50 -14.28
N LEU A 109 -3.08 10.56 -13.33
CA LEU A 109 -1.96 10.26 -12.45
C LEU A 109 -0.79 9.57 -13.16
N THR A 110 0.43 9.74 -12.63
CA THR A 110 1.64 9.11 -13.14
C THR A 110 1.93 7.81 -12.40
N ALA A 111 2.00 6.70 -13.14
CA ALA A 111 2.35 5.37 -12.60
C ALA A 111 3.66 5.40 -11.79
N LYS A 112 3.72 4.61 -10.71
CA LYS A 112 4.88 4.49 -9.80
C LYS A 112 5.28 5.79 -9.08
N LYS A 113 4.45 6.83 -9.17
CA LYS A 113 4.72 8.14 -8.56
C LYS A 113 3.52 8.65 -7.78
N HIS A 114 2.37 8.75 -8.44
CA HIS A 114 1.16 9.31 -7.86
C HIS A 114 0.17 8.22 -7.42
N TYR A 115 -0.48 8.45 -6.30
CA TYR A 115 -1.54 7.61 -5.74
C TYR A 115 -2.68 8.50 -5.26
N TYR A 116 -3.92 8.15 -5.58
CA TYR A 116 -5.08 8.90 -5.10
C TYR A 116 -5.62 8.28 -3.81
N TYR A 117 -5.54 9.01 -2.72
CA TYR A 117 -5.99 8.58 -1.40
C TYR A 117 -7.37 9.15 -1.08
N THR A 118 -8.25 8.31 -0.54
CA THR A 118 -9.55 8.73 0.04
C THR A 118 -9.72 8.16 1.44
N SER A 119 -10.35 8.96 2.31
CA SER A 119 -10.77 8.59 3.64
C SER A 119 -11.91 9.49 4.11
N PRO A 120 -12.58 9.17 5.23
CA PRO A 120 -13.55 10.08 5.86
C PRO A 120 -12.98 11.45 6.24
N LYS A 121 -11.65 11.56 6.36
CA LYS A 121 -10.96 12.83 6.69
C LYS A 121 -10.67 13.69 5.46
N GLY A 122 -10.89 13.17 4.25
CA GLY A 122 -10.64 13.88 3.01
C GLY A 122 -9.90 13.03 1.98
N ASN A 123 -9.58 13.68 0.86
CA ASN A 123 -9.00 13.07 -0.32
C ASN A 123 -7.75 13.84 -0.76
N ARG A 124 -6.73 13.14 -1.25
CA ARG A 124 -5.48 13.77 -1.68
C ARG A 124 -4.72 12.92 -2.69
N VAL A 125 -4.04 13.57 -3.63
CA VAL A 125 -2.98 12.92 -4.41
C VAL A 125 -1.70 12.89 -3.58
N ILE A 126 -1.18 11.69 -3.36
CA ILE A 126 0.11 11.45 -2.73
C ILE A 126 1.13 11.25 -3.83
N ASP A 127 2.20 12.05 -3.81
CA ASP A 127 3.42 11.79 -4.56
C ASP A 127 4.39 11.08 -3.61
N LEU A 128 4.79 9.85 -3.93
CA LEU A 128 5.72 9.10 -3.09
C LEU A 128 7.14 9.66 -3.12
N GLN A 129 7.47 10.54 -4.09
CA GLN A 129 8.79 11.14 -4.28
C GLN A 129 9.94 10.11 -4.23
N LEU A 130 9.70 8.89 -4.72
CA LEU A 130 10.73 7.88 -4.81
C LEU A 130 11.74 8.30 -5.88
N SER A 131 12.99 8.53 -5.45
CA SER A 131 14.11 8.73 -6.38
C SER A 131 14.26 7.51 -7.30
N GLU A 132 14.89 7.69 -8.46
CA GLU A 132 15.21 6.58 -9.38
C GLU A 132 16.05 5.49 -8.70
N ALA A 133 16.94 5.87 -7.78
CA ALA A 133 17.69 4.93 -6.95
C ALA A 133 16.77 4.01 -6.14
N PHE A 134 15.80 4.57 -5.41
CA PHE A 134 14.81 3.79 -4.65
C PHE A 134 13.89 2.96 -5.55
N LEU A 135 13.49 3.48 -6.71
CA LEU A 135 12.70 2.72 -7.69
C LEU A 135 13.50 1.53 -8.26
N SER A 136 14.82 1.65 -8.40
CA SER A 136 15.68 0.54 -8.81
C SER A 136 15.69 -0.60 -7.78
N LEU A 137 15.44 -0.29 -6.51
CA LEU A 137 15.39 -1.28 -5.43
C LEU A 137 14.02 -1.96 -5.36
N THR A 138 12.94 -1.19 -5.47
CA THR A 138 11.56 -1.67 -5.24
C THR A 138 10.86 -2.17 -6.51
N GLY A 139 11.36 -1.81 -7.69
CA GLY A 139 10.75 -2.11 -8.98
C GLY A 139 11.35 -3.31 -9.74
N LYS A 140 12.39 -3.94 -9.19
CA LYS A 140 13.17 -5.00 -9.86
C LYS A 140 12.95 -6.35 -9.18
N ASN A 141 12.29 -7.27 -9.89
CA ASN A 141 11.84 -8.57 -9.36
C ASN A 141 12.18 -9.74 -10.30
N THR A 142 13.18 -9.62 -11.17
CA THR A 142 13.63 -10.78 -11.95
C THR A 142 14.45 -11.74 -11.07
N LYS A 143 14.45 -13.04 -11.40
CA LYS A 143 15.26 -14.03 -10.67
C LYS A 143 16.75 -13.65 -10.64
N THR A 144 17.26 -13.09 -11.73
CA THR A 144 18.64 -12.62 -11.85
C THR A 144 18.93 -11.46 -10.92
N GLU A 145 18.04 -10.47 -10.81
CA GLU A 145 18.22 -9.32 -9.91
C GLU A 145 18.17 -9.72 -8.43
N ILE A 146 17.27 -10.64 -8.08
CA ILE A 146 17.19 -11.20 -6.72
C ILE A 146 18.49 -11.91 -6.34
N GLU A 147 19.11 -12.63 -7.27
CA GLU A 147 20.39 -13.29 -7.05
C GLU A 147 21.53 -12.27 -6.85
N VAL A 148 21.52 -11.17 -7.60
CA VAL A 148 22.45 -10.05 -7.36
C VAL A 148 22.26 -9.47 -5.96
N PHE A 149 21.02 -9.23 -5.51
CA PHE A 149 20.75 -8.74 -4.15
C PHE A 149 21.31 -9.67 -3.09
N LYS A 150 21.04 -10.98 -3.20
CA LYS A 150 21.56 -11.99 -2.27
C LYS A 150 23.08 -12.02 -2.23
N ASN A 151 23.73 -11.90 -3.38
CA ASN A 151 25.19 -11.87 -3.45
C ASN A 151 25.78 -10.61 -2.82
N LEU A 152 25.14 -9.45 -3.04
CA LEU A 152 25.55 -8.19 -2.41
C LEU A 152 25.34 -8.24 -0.89
N GLU A 153 24.19 -8.75 -0.43
CA GLU A 153 23.88 -8.93 0.99
C GLU A 153 24.90 -9.87 1.66
N LYS A 154 25.20 -11.01 1.04
CA LYS A 154 26.20 -11.95 1.54
C LYS A 154 27.60 -11.33 1.63
N LYS A 155 27.97 -10.48 0.68
CA LYS A 155 29.32 -9.89 0.60
C LYS A 155 29.48 -8.64 1.47
N TYR A 156 28.45 -7.82 1.59
CA TYR A 156 28.54 -6.48 2.18
C TYR A 156 27.62 -6.25 3.39
N GLY A 157 26.85 -7.27 3.81
CA GLY A 157 25.94 -7.19 4.96
C GLY A 157 25.00 -5.99 4.84
N ASP A 158 24.82 -5.26 5.93
CA ASP A 158 23.94 -4.09 6.01
C ASP A 158 24.30 -2.92 5.08
N SER A 159 25.41 -3.00 4.33
CA SER A 159 25.81 -1.99 3.34
C SER A 159 25.49 -2.40 1.91
N TRP A 160 24.81 -3.55 1.70
CA TRP A 160 24.52 -4.06 0.36
C TRP A 160 23.70 -3.10 -0.51
N VAL A 161 22.80 -2.31 0.09
CA VAL A 161 21.98 -1.31 -0.62
C VAL A 161 22.85 -0.18 -1.17
N VAL A 162 23.89 0.23 -0.43
CA VAL A 162 24.87 1.23 -0.88
C VAL A 162 25.63 0.71 -2.11
N GLU A 163 26.06 -0.55 -2.06
CA GLU A 163 26.76 -1.17 -3.19
C GLU A 163 25.84 -1.41 -4.40
N TRP A 164 24.57 -1.71 -4.15
CA TRP A 164 23.56 -1.77 -5.20
C TRP A 164 23.37 -0.43 -5.91
N PHE A 165 23.26 0.67 -5.15
CA PHE A 165 23.14 2.01 -5.72
C PHE A 165 24.37 2.39 -6.54
N LYS A 166 25.58 2.09 -6.06
CA LYS A 166 26.82 2.27 -6.85
C LYS A 166 26.79 1.47 -8.16
N LEU A 167 26.37 0.20 -8.12
CA LEU A 167 26.25 -0.65 -9.31
C LEU A 167 25.24 -0.11 -10.33
N CYS A 168 24.14 0.47 -9.86
CA CYS A 168 23.14 1.09 -10.72
C CYS A 168 23.50 2.52 -11.16
N GLY A 169 24.65 3.06 -10.72
CA GLY A 169 25.12 4.41 -11.08
C GLY A 169 24.65 5.53 -10.15
N PHE A 170 23.88 5.24 -9.11
CA PHE A 170 23.34 6.19 -8.14
C PHE A 170 24.36 6.49 -7.02
N LYS A 171 25.48 7.12 -7.38
CA LYS A 171 26.61 7.36 -6.46
C LYS A 171 26.25 8.35 -5.34
N ASP A 172 25.44 9.37 -5.64
CA ASP A 172 25.07 10.40 -4.68
C ASP A 172 24.10 9.84 -3.63
N GLU A 173 23.11 9.04 -4.03
CA GLU A 173 22.24 8.33 -3.09
C GLU A 173 23.00 7.29 -2.25
N ALA A 174 24.00 6.62 -2.83
CA ALA A 174 24.87 5.72 -2.09
C ALA A 174 25.65 6.46 -0.99
N ALA A 175 26.18 7.65 -1.31
CA ALA A 175 26.86 8.50 -0.33
C ALA A 175 25.91 8.96 0.77
N ARG A 176 24.71 9.45 0.40
CA ARG A 176 23.68 9.88 1.36
C ARG A 176 23.24 8.77 2.31
N LEU A 177 23.09 7.53 1.82
CA LEU A 177 22.77 6.39 2.68
C LEU A 177 23.87 6.08 3.70
N LEU A 178 25.14 6.23 3.31
CA LEU A 178 26.27 6.06 4.23
C LEU A 178 26.26 7.17 5.30
N GLU A 179 25.96 8.41 4.93
CA GLU A 179 25.82 9.52 5.89
C GLU A 179 24.73 9.25 6.91
N ILE A 180 23.54 8.81 6.47
CA ILE A 180 22.42 8.47 7.37
C ILE A 180 22.81 7.33 8.31
N LYS A 181 23.47 6.28 7.79
CA LYS A 181 23.90 5.12 8.59
C LYS A 181 24.93 5.48 9.65
N ASN A 182 25.78 6.47 9.37
CA ASN A 182 26.82 6.94 10.28
C ASN A 182 26.36 8.09 11.19
N SER A 183 25.15 8.63 10.98
CA SER A 183 24.57 9.63 11.84
C SER A 183 24.14 9.01 13.17
N PRO A 184 24.45 9.60 14.32
CA PRO A 184 23.86 9.19 15.58
C PRO A 184 22.33 9.28 15.47
N ILE A 185 21.64 8.25 15.95
CA ILE A 185 20.19 8.26 16.09
C ILE A 185 19.89 9.16 17.29
N ASP A 186 19.38 10.36 17.04
CA ASP A 186 18.76 11.22 18.06
C ASP A 186 17.42 10.65 18.53
#